data_AF-A0A6A2XCS2-F1
#
_entry.id   AF-A0A6A2XCS2-F1
#
_cell.length_a   1.000
_cell.length_b   1.000
_cell.length_c   1.000
_cell.angle_alpha   90.00
_cell.angle_beta   90.00
_cell.angle_gamma   90.00
#
_symmetry.space_group_name_H-M   'P 1'
#
loop_
_entity.id
_entity.type
_entity.pdbx_description
1 polymer ?
#
loop_
_entity_poly.entity_id
_entity_poly.type
_entity_poly.pdbx_seq_one_letter_code
_entity_poly.pdbx_strand_id
1 'polypeptide(L)'
;MWEEMGLVRVYTKPQGQQPDFSDPVVLSTDRGGCSVEDFCNHIHRSLIKDVKYVLVWGTSARHFPQHCGLSHALQDEDVVQIVKKKEKDEGGRGRFKSHSTAPARISDREKKAPLKT
;
A
#
# COMPACT_ATOMS: atom_id res chain seq x y z
N MET A 1 -8.42 32.45 8.44
CA MET A 1 -8.41 31.39 9.47
C MET A 1 -7.99 30.03 8.91
N TRP A 2 -8.77 29.32 8.08
CA TRP A 2 -8.38 27.97 7.59
C TRP A 2 -7.12 27.97 6.71
N GLU A 3 -7.03 28.90 5.76
CA GLU A 3 -5.82 29.07 4.92
C GLU A 3 -4.58 29.45 5.73
N GLU A 4 -4.74 30.18 6.84
CA GLU A 4 -3.64 30.60 7.71
C GLU A 4 -3.09 29.44 8.56
N MET A 5 -3.86 28.38 8.75
CA MET A 5 -3.42 27.23 9.54
C MET A 5 -2.49 26.27 8.76
N GLY A 6 -2.38 26.42 7.44
CA GLY A 6 -1.51 25.59 6.61
C GLY A 6 -1.84 24.08 6.70
N LEU A 7 -3.11 23.74 6.91
CA LEU A 7 -3.56 22.36 7.01
C LEU A 7 -3.66 21.72 5.63
N VAL A 8 -3.20 20.47 5.52
CA VAL A 8 -3.23 19.68 4.29
C VAL A 8 -4.08 18.44 4.55
N ARG A 9 -5.23 18.34 3.87
CA ARG A 9 -6.13 17.18 3.95
C ARG A 9 -5.75 16.19 2.86
N VAL A 10 -5.48 14.96 3.26
CA VAL A 10 -5.13 13.88 2.33
C VAL A 10 -6.16 12.76 2.44
N TYR A 11 -6.72 12.38 1.31
CA TYR A 11 -7.74 11.35 1.21
C TYR A 11 -7.12 9.99 0.94
N THR A 12 -7.54 8.98 1.70
CA THR A 12 -7.03 7.62 1.51
C THR A 12 -7.82 6.90 0.43
N LYS A 13 -7.10 6.18 -0.42
CA LYS A 13 -7.71 5.31 -1.44
C LYS A 13 -7.15 3.89 -1.32
N PRO A 14 -7.88 2.95 -0.69
CA PRO A 14 -7.47 1.56 -0.66
C PRO A 14 -7.47 0.92 -2.06
N GLN A 15 -6.61 -0.07 -2.27
CA GLN A 15 -6.55 -0.79 -3.54
C GLN A 15 -7.87 -1.54 -3.80
N GLY A 16 -8.48 -1.32 -4.96
CA GLY A 16 -9.76 -1.94 -5.33
C GLY A 16 -11.00 -1.26 -4.74
N GLN A 17 -10.82 -0.19 -3.96
CA GLN A 17 -11.92 0.63 -3.43
C GLN A 17 -11.86 2.05 -4.00
N GLN A 18 -13.00 2.74 -3.89
CA GLN A 18 -13.10 4.17 -4.16
C GLN A 18 -12.41 4.97 -3.04
N PRO A 19 -11.93 6.20 -3.32
CA PRO A 19 -11.41 7.08 -2.28
C PRO A 19 -12.47 7.39 -1.22
N ASP A 20 -12.05 7.46 0.04
CA ASP A 20 -12.91 7.96 1.12
C ASP A 20 -12.70 9.47 1.29
N PHE A 21 -13.78 10.23 1.10
CA PHE A 21 -13.79 11.69 1.25
C PHE A 21 -14.40 12.17 2.58
N SER A 22 -14.90 11.25 3.40
CA SER A 22 -15.55 11.58 4.67
C SER A 22 -14.55 11.80 5.81
N ASP A 23 -13.44 11.04 5.82
CA ASP A 23 -12.43 11.08 6.87
C ASP A 23 -11.02 11.32 6.28
N PRO A 24 -10.62 12.58 6.06
CA PRO A 24 -9.28 12.91 5.58
C PRO A 24 -8.24 12.81 6.70
N VAL A 25 -7.04 12.37 6.33
CA VAL A 25 -5.87 12.52 7.20
C VAL A 25 -5.39 13.96 7.10
N VAL A 26 -5.44 14.69 8.20
CA VAL A 26 -5.00 16.10 8.25
C VAL A 26 -3.54 16.17 8.68
N LEU A 27 -2.70 16.68 7.78
CA LEU A 27 -1.28 16.94 7.99
C LEU A 27 -1.05 18.44 8.18
N SER A 28 0.05 18.79 8.85
CA SER A 28 0.45 20.18 9.08
C SER A 28 1.97 20.24 9.18
N THR A 29 2.56 21.33 8.69
CA THR A 29 4.00 21.59 8.76
C THR A 29 4.53 21.49 10.18
N ASP A 30 3.75 21.95 11.15
CA ASP A 30 4.17 22.01 12.56
C ASP A 30 4.07 20.65 13.27
N ARG A 31 3.33 19.69 12.69
CA ARG A 31 3.04 18.36 13.27
C ARG A 31 3.77 17.22 12.57
N GLY A 32 4.97 17.50 12.09
CA GLY A 32 5.82 16.50 11.47
C GLY A 32 5.86 16.56 9.96
N GLY A 33 5.28 17.57 9.31
CA GLY A 33 5.43 17.78 7.87
C GLY A 33 4.26 17.27 7.03
N CYS A 34 4.38 17.48 5.72
CA CYS A 34 3.37 17.17 4.72
C CYS A 34 3.90 16.16 3.68
N SER A 35 4.87 15.31 4.04
CA SER A 35 5.39 14.31 3.11
C SER A 35 4.56 13.02 3.12
N VAL A 36 4.74 12.19 2.09
CA VAL A 36 4.17 10.83 2.04
C VAL A 36 4.64 9.97 3.21
N GLU A 37 5.87 10.17 3.70
CA GLU A 37 6.38 9.51 4.90
C GLU A 37 5.55 9.87 6.14
N ASP A 38 5.28 11.16 6.33
CA ASP A 38 4.53 11.67 7.49
C ASP A 38 3.08 11.21 7.45
N PHE A 39 2.49 11.15 6.25
CA PHE A 39 1.18 10.55 6.00
C PHE A 39 1.14 9.08 6.42
N CYS A 40 2.15 8.28 6.04
CA CYS A 40 2.21 6.87 6.44
C CYS A 40 2.36 6.73 7.96
N ASN A 41 3.14 7.60 8.61
CA ASN A 41 3.31 7.63 10.06
C ASN A 41 2.02 7.97 10.82
N HIS A 42 1.19 8.86 10.27
CA HIS A 42 -0.11 9.20 10.84
C HIS A 42 -1.09 8.02 10.83
N ILE A 43 -1.10 7.23 9.76
CA ILE A 43 -1.92 6.03 9.67
C ILE A 43 -1.39 4.95 10.62
N HIS A 44 -0.12 4.56 10.46
CA HIS A 44 0.52 3.56 11.30
C HIS A 44 2.04 3.56 11.15
N ARG A 45 2.78 3.64 12.27
CA ARG A 45 4.27 3.71 12.27
C ARG A 45 4.97 2.52 11.59
N SER A 46 4.37 1.32 11.57
CA SER A 46 5.00 0.18 10.89
C SER A 46 4.83 0.22 9.36
N LEU A 47 3.90 1.03 8.86
CA LEU A 47 3.48 1.01 7.46
C LEU A 47 4.62 1.37 6.52
N ILE A 48 5.49 2.30 6.92
CA ILE A 48 6.66 2.75 6.15
C ILE A 48 7.54 1.59 5.68
N LYS A 49 7.72 0.56 6.52
CA LYS A 49 8.56 -0.60 6.18
C LYS A 49 7.97 -1.39 5.01
N ASP A 50 6.65 -1.48 4.98
CA ASP A 50 5.88 -2.26 4.02
C ASP A 50 5.58 -1.48 2.75
N VAL A 51 5.70 -0.15 2.72
CA VAL A 51 5.44 0.64 1.52
C VAL A 51 6.43 0.29 0.42
N LYS A 52 5.92 -0.12 -0.75
CA LYS A 52 6.71 -0.27 -1.98
C LYS A 52 6.77 1.04 -2.74
N TYR A 53 5.60 1.64 -2.93
CA TYR A 53 5.42 2.93 -3.59
C TYR A 53 4.04 3.49 -3.28
N VAL A 54 3.83 4.75 -3.66
CA VAL A 54 2.57 5.45 -3.46
C VAL A 54 2.09 6.01 -4.79
N LEU A 55 0.78 5.93 -5.04
CA LEU A 55 0.13 6.58 -6.16
C LEU A 55 -0.60 7.81 -5.65
N VAL A 56 -0.36 8.94 -6.30
CA VAL A 56 -0.94 10.22 -5.91
C VAL A 56 -1.80 10.76 -7.06
N TRP A 57 -2.99 11.25 -6.72
CA TRP A 57 -3.86 12.04 -7.58
C TRP A 57 -4.13 13.37 -6.90
N GLY A 58 -3.73 14.47 -7.52
CA GLY A 58 -3.92 15.80 -6.98
C GLY A 58 -2.80 16.74 -7.39
N THR A 59 -2.87 18.01 -7.02
CA THR A 59 -2.00 19.05 -7.59
C THR A 59 -0.52 18.89 -7.26
N SER A 60 -0.17 18.06 -6.27
CA SER A 60 1.22 17.68 -5.96
C SER A 60 1.89 16.86 -7.06
N ALA A 61 1.12 16.10 -7.82
CA ALA A 61 1.58 15.26 -8.91
C ALA A 61 1.35 15.94 -10.26
N ARG A 62 2.34 15.84 -11.16
CA ARG A 62 2.25 16.42 -12.50
C ARG A 62 1.39 15.57 -13.45
N HIS A 63 1.30 14.27 -13.20
CA HIS A 63 0.55 13.31 -14.01
C HIS A 63 -0.37 12.46 -13.13
N PHE A 64 -1.51 12.02 -13.66
CA PHE A 64 -2.52 11.30 -12.86
C PHE A 64 -2.78 9.88 -13.38
N PRO A 65 -2.57 8.83 -12.55
CA PRO A 65 -1.80 8.81 -11.30
C PRO A 65 -0.29 8.93 -11.52
N GLN A 66 0.41 9.55 -10.57
CA GLN A 66 1.89 9.54 -10.53
C GLN A 66 2.39 8.57 -9.47
N HIS A 67 3.48 7.88 -9.79
CA HIS A 67 4.21 7.03 -8.87
C HIS A 67 5.21 7.86 -8.08
N CYS A 68 5.01 7.93 -6.75
CA CYS A 68 5.79 8.76 -5.85
C CYS A 68 6.51 7.90 -4.79
N GLY A 69 7.62 8.45 -4.28
CA GLY A 69 8.36 7.90 -3.15
C GLY A 69 7.92 8.53 -1.81
N LEU A 70 8.58 8.13 -0.73
CA LEU A 70 8.27 8.61 0.63
C LEU A 70 8.59 10.11 0.83
N SER A 71 9.59 10.64 0.13
CA SER A 71 10.00 12.05 0.21
C SER A 71 9.11 13.02 -0.58
N HIS A 72 8.07 12.53 -1.25
CA HIS A 72 7.17 13.38 -2.02
C HIS A 72 6.32 14.24 -1.08
N ALA A 73 6.25 15.55 -1.36
CA ALA A 73 5.42 16.49 -0.62
C ALA A 73 3.98 16.45 -1.14
N LEU A 74 3.03 16.25 -0.23
CA LEU A 74 1.60 16.25 -0.49
C LEU A 74 1.02 17.66 -0.36
N GLN A 75 -0.06 17.90 -1.09
CA GLN A 75 -0.83 19.14 -1.08
C GLN A 75 -2.26 18.88 -0.61
N ASP A 76 -2.98 19.95 -0.27
CA ASP A 76 -4.36 19.85 0.19
C ASP A 76 -5.25 19.20 -0.88
N GLU A 77 -6.16 18.35 -0.43
CA GLU A 77 -7.09 17.56 -1.24
C GLU A 77 -6.47 16.46 -2.11
N ASP A 78 -5.19 16.12 -1.90
CA ASP A 78 -4.56 14.99 -2.57
C ASP A 78 -5.24 13.66 -2.17
N VAL A 79 -5.42 12.79 -3.17
CA VAL A 79 -5.83 11.40 -2.97
C VAL A 79 -4.60 10.51 -3.07
N VAL A 80 -4.44 9.62 -2.08
CA VAL A 80 -3.25 8.80 -1.94
C VAL A 80 -3.61 7.32 -1.80
N GLN A 81 -2.99 6.49 -2.65
CA GLN A 81 -3.07 5.03 -2.56
C GLN A 81 -1.69 4.46 -2.22
N ILE A 82 -1.60 3.84 -1.04
CA ILE A 82 -0.39 3.16 -0.58
C ILE A 82 -0.35 1.74 -1.14
N VAL A 83 0.73 1.40 -1.84
CA VAL A 83 0.96 0.04 -2.35
C VAL A 83 2.03 -0.64 -1.52
N LYS A 84 1.66 -1.74 -0.87
CA LYS A 84 2.56 -2.54 -0.03
C LYS A 84 3.46 -3.46 -0.86
N LYS A 85 4.64 -3.76 -0.33
CA LYS A 85 5.55 -4.79 -0.83
C LYS A 85 4.84 -6.15 -0.67
N LYS A 86 4.95 -6.99 -1.70
CA LYS A 86 4.55 -8.39 -1.59
C LYS A 86 5.73 -9.13 -0.99
N GLU A 87 5.71 -9.40 0.31
CA GLU A 87 6.67 -10.33 0.90
C GLU A 87 6.40 -11.73 0.34
N LYS A 88 7.45 -12.37 -0.18
CA LYS A 88 7.41 -13.80 -0.45
C LYS A 88 7.72 -14.49 0.88
N ASP A 89 6.69 -14.67 1.71
CA ASP A 89 6.80 -15.62 2.80
C ASP A 89 7.07 -17.00 2.20
N GLU A 90 8.30 -17.50 2.36
CA GLU A 90 8.67 -18.87 1.96
C GLU A 90 7.71 -19.90 2.62
N GLY A 91 7.13 -19.53 3.77
CA GLY A 91 6.14 -20.28 4.54
C GLY A 91 4.65 -20.07 4.21
N GLY A 92 4.26 -19.57 3.03
CA GLY A 92 2.84 -19.34 2.72
C GLY A 92 1.95 -20.60 2.76
N ARG A 93 1.05 -20.69 3.76
CA ARG A 93 -0.18 -21.50 3.72
C ARG A 93 -1.19 -20.80 2.80
N GLY A 94 -1.27 -21.25 1.55
CA GLY A 94 -2.23 -20.74 0.56
C GLY A 94 -2.27 -21.62 -0.69
N ARG A 95 -3.49 -21.89 -1.18
CA ARG A 95 -3.90 -22.92 -2.17
C ARG A 95 -3.32 -22.76 -3.59
N PHE A 96 -2.52 -21.73 -3.86
CA PHE A 96 -1.97 -21.46 -5.19
C PHE A 96 -0.43 -21.42 -5.15
N LYS A 97 0.18 -22.56 -4.77
CA LYS A 97 1.57 -22.87 -5.12
C LYS A 97 1.57 -24.02 -6.11
N SER A 98 1.69 -23.72 -7.39
CA SER A 98 2.17 -24.72 -8.36
C SER A 98 2.85 -24.03 -9.53
N HIS A 99 4.09 -23.61 -9.31
CA HIS A 99 5.09 -23.72 -10.36
C HIS A 99 6.36 -24.28 -9.71
N SER A 100 6.41 -25.60 -9.57
CA SER A 100 7.70 -26.27 -9.52
C SER A 100 8.32 -26.09 -10.90
N THR A 101 9.44 -25.39 -10.99
CA THR A 101 10.21 -25.27 -12.24
C THR A 101 10.89 -26.61 -12.61
N ALA A 102 10.81 -27.63 -11.75
CA ALA A 102 11.23 -28.98 -12.06
C ALA A 102 10.05 -29.78 -12.66
N PRO A 103 10.24 -30.52 -13.78
CA PRO A 103 9.24 -31.45 -14.26
C PRO A 103 9.05 -32.56 -13.22
N ALA A 104 7.81 -32.75 -12.75
CA ALA A 104 7.50 -33.84 -11.83
C ALA A 104 7.76 -35.19 -12.53
N ARG A 105 8.78 -35.93 -12.08
CA ARG A 105 9.04 -37.27 -12.59
C ARG A 105 7.97 -38.21 -12.05
N ILE A 106 7.43 -39.06 -12.94
CA ILE A 106 6.38 -40.03 -12.62
C ILE A 106 6.81 -41.00 -11.49
N SER A 107 8.12 -41.19 -11.31
CA SER A 107 8.73 -42.00 -10.24
C SER A 107 8.48 -41.45 -8.83
N ASP A 108 8.31 -40.14 -8.67
CA ASP A 108 8.26 -39.47 -7.36
C ASP A 108 6.82 -39.34 -6.82
N ARG A 109 5.84 -39.95 -7.51
CA ARG A 109 4.43 -39.86 -7.17
C ARG A 109 4.04 -40.90 -6.12
N GLU A 110 4.05 -40.51 -4.86
CA GLU A 110 3.47 -41.33 -3.79
C GLU A 110 1.95 -41.41 -3.92
N LYS A 111 1.39 -42.64 -3.90
CA LYS A 111 -0.06 -42.87 -3.95
C LYS A 111 -0.67 -42.51 -2.58
N LYS A 112 -1.64 -41.60 -2.56
CA LYS A 112 -2.40 -41.30 -1.34
C LYS A 112 -3.14 -42.54 -0.85
N ALA A 113 -3.14 -42.75 0.47
CA ALA A 113 -3.88 -43.83 1.09
C ALA A 113 -5.39 -43.73 0.81
N PRO A 114 -6.10 -44.85 0.64
CA PRO A 114 -7.54 -44.85 0.44
C PRO A 114 -8.26 -44.26 1.66
N LEU A 115 -9.30 -43.47 1.43
CA LEU A 115 -10.18 -42.95 2.46
C LEU A 115 -10.84 -44.15 3.16
N LYS A 116 -10.76 -44.21 4.50
CA LYS A 116 -11.48 -45.22 5.28
C LYS A 116 -12.97 -44.86 5.25
N THR A 117 -13.79 -45.83 4.84
CA THR A 117 -15.26 -45.76 4.85
C THR A 117 -15.81 -45.71 6.26
#